data_AF-A0A1H7I6F8-F1
#
_entry.id   AF-A0A1H7I6F8-F1
#
_cell.length_a   1.000
_cell.length_b   1.000
_cell.length_c   1.000
_cell.angle_alpha   90.00
_cell.angle_beta   90.00
_cell.angle_gamma   90.00
#
_symmetry.space_group_name_H-M   'P 1'
#
loop_
_entity.id
_entity.type
_entity.pdbx_description
1 polymer ?
#
loop_
_entity_poly.entity_id
_entity_poly.type
_entity_poly.pdbx_seq_one_letter_code
_entity_poly.pdbx_strand_id
1 'polypeptide(L)'
;MMTMEGIIAMIWAAAAMAFYQAPVLSGVIAEGTASLAVEQIARHYLGAVGGTFAILGVIVLPITSGDTAFRSLRMIIADYLNISQKEIAKRLMITIPIFILSIMLTFMDFNILWRYFNWANQATAAIALLVSTRYLFLKGKNYLVTLVPASFMLYAVTVYILNEQIGLGLNYTLSLIIGLFIAIGLLGLFWYSGLKQKGQLDSTHVLLNDHLSIQEVRAAREIVL
;
A
#
# COMPACT_ATOMS: atom_id res chain seq x y z
N MET A 1 -10.52 0.25 -5.23
CA MET A 1 -10.11 -1.17 -5.06
C MET A 1 -9.94 -1.50 -3.57
N MET A 2 -9.06 -0.80 -2.84
CA MET A 2 -8.85 -1.05 -1.40
C MET A 2 -10.09 -0.91 -0.50
N THR A 3 -11.01 0.01 -0.79
CA THR A 3 -12.28 0.13 -0.04
C THR A 3 -13.21 -1.06 -0.23
N MET A 4 -13.22 -1.66 -1.43
CA MET A 4 -14.01 -2.86 -1.73
C MET A 4 -13.39 -4.09 -1.07
N GLU A 5 -12.06 -4.21 -1.07
CA GLU A 5 -11.33 -5.26 -0.37
C GLU A 5 -11.60 -5.22 1.14
N GLY A 6 -11.67 -4.02 1.75
CA GLY A 6 -12.05 -3.86 3.14
C GLY A 6 -13.47 -4.34 3.44
N ILE A 7 -14.44 -4.04 2.57
CA ILE A 7 -15.81 -4.55 2.70
C ILE A 7 -15.85 -6.08 2.58
N ILE A 8 -15.15 -6.64 1.59
CA ILE A 8 -15.06 -8.09 1.39
C ILE A 8 -14.41 -8.76 2.60
N ALA A 9 -13.34 -8.19 3.16
CA ALA A 9 -12.68 -8.70 4.36
C ALA A 9 -13.62 -8.70 5.59
N MET A 10 -14.42 -7.64 5.77
CA MET A 10 -15.41 -7.58 6.86
C MET A 10 -16.52 -8.64 6.68
N ILE A 11 -16.97 -8.89 5.45
CA ILE A 11 -17.95 -9.94 5.15
C ILE A 11 -17.37 -11.32 5.49
N TRP A 12 -16.13 -11.60 5.09
CA TRP A 12 -15.46 -12.86 5.42
C TRP A 12 -15.21 -13.03 6.91
N ALA A 13 -14.83 -11.96 7.61
CA ALA A 13 -14.68 -11.97 9.06
C ALA A 13 -16.03 -12.29 9.74
N ALA A 14 -17.13 -11.67 9.31
CA ALA A 14 -18.46 -11.95 9.82
C ALA A 14 -18.89 -13.40 9.56
N ALA A 15 -18.66 -13.92 8.36
CA ALA A 15 -18.96 -15.30 8.01
C ALA A 15 -18.13 -16.30 8.84
N ALA A 16 -16.85 -16.01 9.09
CA ALA A 16 -16.00 -16.83 9.94
C ALA A 16 -16.46 -16.83 11.40
N MET A 17 -16.83 -15.66 11.95
CA MET A 17 -17.36 -15.56 13.32
C MET A 17 -18.73 -16.23 13.49
N ALA A 18 -19.56 -16.27 12.44
CA ALA A 18 -20.85 -16.95 12.45
C ALA A 18 -20.70 -18.48 12.30
N PHE A 19 -19.69 -18.95 11.57
CA PHE A 19 -19.46 -20.37 11.29
C PHE A 19 -18.64 -21.08 12.37
N TYR A 20 -17.62 -20.41 12.92
CA TYR A 20 -16.73 -20.99 13.92
C TYR A 20 -17.03 -20.44 15.32
N GLN A 21 -17.04 -21.31 16.34
CA GLN A 21 -16.96 -20.88 17.74
C GLN A 21 -15.52 -20.43 18.05
N ALA A 22 -15.35 -19.40 18.89
CA ALA A 22 -14.07 -18.69 19.09
C ALA A 22 -12.81 -19.57 19.34
N PRO A 23 -12.86 -20.73 20.04
CA PRO A 23 -11.70 -21.59 20.23
C PRO A 23 -11.29 -22.42 18.99
N VAL A 24 -12.21 -22.61 18.03
CA VAL A 24 -12.03 -23.49 16.86
C VAL A 24 -11.39 -22.74 15.69
N LEU A 25 -11.69 -21.45 15.54
CA LEU A 25 -11.17 -20.62 14.45
C LEU A 25 -9.64 -20.50 14.48
N SER A 26 -9.06 -20.30 15.65
CA SER A 26 -7.60 -20.21 15.82
C SER A 26 -6.90 -21.54 15.49
N GLY A 27 -7.52 -22.68 15.83
CA GLY A 27 -7.03 -24.01 15.47
C GLY A 27 -7.08 -24.28 13.96
N VAL A 28 -8.18 -23.91 13.28
CA VAL A 28 -8.31 -24.08 11.82
C VAL A 28 -7.34 -23.19 11.05
N ILE A 29 -7.10 -21.96 11.51
CA ILE A 29 -6.10 -21.06 10.90
C ILE A 29 -4.68 -21.63 11.11
N ALA A 30 -4.41 -22.24 12.27
CA ALA A 30 -3.12 -22.86 12.57
C ALA A 30 -2.86 -24.15 11.76
N GLU A 31 -3.90 -24.94 11.45
CA GLU A 31 -3.79 -26.20 10.72
C GLU A 31 -3.85 -26.05 9.19
N GLY A 32 -4.54 -25.01 8.66
CA GLY A 32 -5.01 -25.02 7.27
C GLY A 32 -4.79 -23.77 6.43
N THR A 33 -4.18 -22.70 6.94
CA THR A 33 -4.14 -21.36 6.30
C THR A 33 -5.53 -20.72 6.12
N ALA A 34 -5.57 -19.40 5.91
CA ALA A 34 -6.83 -18.67 5.71
C ALA A 34 -7.69 -19.20 4.54
N SER A 35 -7.05 -19.82 3.54
CA SER A 35 -7.73 -20.43 2.39
C SER A 35 -8.61 -21.63 2.76
N LEU A 36 -8.21 -22.43 3.76
CA LEU A 36 -9.02 -23.57 4.20
C LEU A 36 -10.28 -23.11 4.95
N ALA A 37 -10.18 -22.06 5.76
CA ALA A 37 -11.33 -21.47 6.42
C ALA A 37 -12.35 -20.97 5.39
N VAL A 38 -11.86 -20.31 4.33
CA VAL A 38 -12.69 -19.84 3.21
C VAL A 38 -13.35 -21.01 2.49
N GLU A 39 -12.62 -22.09 2.21
CA GLU A 39 -13.18 -23.30 1.58
C GLU A 39 -14.31 -23.92 2.40
N GLN A 40 -14.11 -24.12 3.72
CA GLN A 40 -15.10 -24.74 4.59
C GLN A 40 -16.38 -23.89 4.69
N ILE A 41 -16.22 -22.58 4.90
CA ILE A 41 -17.34 -21.63 4.93
C ILE A 41 -18.06 -21.62 3.58
N ALA A 42 -17.32 -21.54 2.47
CA ALA A 42 -17.91 -21.46 1.14
C ALA A 42 -18.70 -22.72 0.78
N ARG A 43 -18.16 -23.92 1.05
CA ARG A 43 -18.87 -25.18 0.81
C ARG A 43 -20.09 -25.34 1.71
N HIS A 44 -20.04 -24.84 2.94
CA HIS A 44 -21.15 -24.92 3.88
C HIS A 44 -22.32 -24.01 3.47
N TYR A 45 -22.06 -22.74 3.17
CA TYR A 45 -23.12 -21.78 2.86
C TYR A 45 -23.55 -21.76 1.39
N LEU A 46 -22.63 -21.99 0.44
CA LEU A 46 -22.91 -21.89 -1.00
C LEU A 46 -23.10 -23.26 -1.68
N GLY A 47 -22.99 -24.35 -0.92
CA GLY A 47 -23.04 -25.71 -1.43
C GLY A 47 -21.87 -26.06 -2.35
N ALA A 48 -21.93 -27.24 -2.99
CA ALA A 48 -20.82 -27.74 -3.81
C ALA A 48 -20.50 -26.80 -4.99
N VAL A 49 -21.51 -26.38 -5.76
CA VAL A 49 -21.32 -25.56 -6.97
C VAL A 49 -20.81 -24.16 -6.62
N GLY A 50 -21.48 -23.47 -5.69
CA GLY A 50 -21.08 -22.11 -5.30
C GLY A 50 -19.76 -22.08 -4.53
N GLY A 51 -19.49 -23.10 -3.72
CA GLY A 51 -18.21 -23.28 -3.03
C GLY A 51 -17.05 -23.45 -4.00
N THR A 52 -17.20 -24.24 -5.06
CA THR A 52 -16.17 -24.41 -6.09
C THR A 52 -15.85 -23.08 -6.79
N PHE A 53 -16.85 -22.30 -7.19
CA PHE A 53 -16.61 -20.99 -7.80
C PHE A 53 -15.93 -20.00 -6.84
N ALA A 54 -16.28 -20.02 -5.56
CA ALA A 54 -15.63 -19.20 -4.54
C ALA A 54 -14.13 -19.54 -4.41
N ILE A 55 -13.78 -20.83 -4.35
CA ILE A 55 -12.39 -21.29 -4.26
C ILE A 55 -11.60 -20.91 -5.53
N LEU A 56 -12.19 -21.10 -6.72
CA LEU A 56 -11.57 -20.67 -7.97
C LEU A 56 -11.30 -19.16 -7.97
N GLY A 57 -12.23 -18.34 -7.47
CA GLY A 57 -12.02 -16.91 -7.29
C GLY A 57 -10.85 -16.58 -6.38
N VAL A 58 -10.75 -17.25 -5.22
CA VAL A 58 -9.65 -17.08 -4.26
C VAL A 58 -8.29 -17.44 -4.86
N ILE A 59 -8.24 -18.39 -5.80
CA ILE A 59 -7.00 -18.78 -6.50
C ILE A 59 -6.67 -17.81 -7.64
N VAL A 60 -7.64 -17.46 -8.49
CA VAL A 60 -7.41 -16.65 -9.69
C VAL A 60 -7.08 -15.19 -9.34
N LEU A 61 -7.70 -14.62 -8.31
CA LEU A 61 -7.51 -13.22 -7.94
C LEU A 61 -6.04 -12.90 -7.59
N PRO A 62 -5.35 -13.64 -6.69
CA PRO A 62 -3.92 -13.42 -6.43
C PRO A 62 -3.03 -13.63 -7.66
N ILE A 63 -3.38 -14.55 -8.58
CA ILE A 63 -2.60 -14.77 -9.81
C ILE A 63 -2.64 -13.52 -10.70
N THR A 64 -3.83 -12.98 -10.93
CA THR A 64 -4.00 -11.77 -11.78
C THR A 64 -3.38 -10.52 -11.17
N SER A 65 -3.58 -10.29 -9.86
CA SER A 65 -2.94 -9.19 -9.14
C SER A 65 -1.42 -9.38 -9.08
N GLY A 66 -0.95 -10.61 -8.94
CA GLY A 66 0.47 -10.99 -8.97
C GLY A 66 1.12 -10.62 -10.30
N ASP A 67 0.56 -11.05 -11.44
CA ASP A 67 1.10 -10.70 -12.77
C ASP A 67 1.17 -9.18 -12.97
N THR A 68 0.12 -8.47 -12.54
CA THR A 68 0.08 -7.00 -12.57
C THR A 68 1.20 -6.39 -11.71
N ALA A 69 1.48 -6.97 -10.54
CA ALA A 69 2.55 -6.52 -9.65
C ALA A 69 3.94 -6.79 -10.24
N PHE A 70 4.21 -7.97 -10.79
CA PHE A 70 5.48 -8.30 -11.47
C PHE A 70 5.73 -7.37 -12.66
N ARG A 71 4.68 -7.10 -13.44
CA ARG A 71 4.74 -6.15 -14.55
C ARG A 71 5.07 -4.74 -14.05
N SER A 72 4.41 -4.27 -13.01
CA SER A 72 4.63 -2.93 -12.42
C SER A 72 6.03 -2.79 -11.86
N LEU A 73 6.50 -3.77 -11.08
CA LEU A 73 7.86 -3.80 -10.53
C LEU A 73 8.92 -3.73 -11.63
N ARG A 74 8.75 -4.51 -12.69
CA ARG A 74 9.66 -4.47 -13.85
C ARG A 74 9.71 -3.09 -14.48
N MET A 75 8.56 -2.43 -14.68
CA MET A 75 8.52 -1.08 -15.26
C MET A 75 9.21 -0.06 -14.35
N ILE A 76 8.96 -0.11 -13.04
CA ILE A 76 9.61 0.76 -12.05
C ILE A 76 11.14 0.61 -12.10
N ILE A 77 11.64 -0.63 -12.09
CA ILE A 77 13.09 -0.90 -12.16
C ILE A 77 13.69 -0.41 -13.49
N ALA A 78 12.97 -0.62 -14.59
CA ALA A 78 13.40 -0.16 -15.90
C ALA A 78 13.54 1.36 -15.97
N ASP A 79 12.59 2.08 -15.38
CA ASP A 79 12.57 3.54 -15.36
C ASP A 79 13.73 4.08 -14.50
N TYR A 80 13.98 3.48 -13.34
CA TYR A 80 15.14 3.86 -12.49
C TYR A 80 16.49 3.60 -13.18
N LEU A 81 16.61 2.51 -13.93
CA LEU A 81 17.84 2.12 -14.63
C LEU A 81 17.92 2.69 -16.06
N ASN A 82 16.91 3.44 -16.51
CA ASN A 82 16.77 3.93 -17.89
C ASN A 82 16.93 2.83 -18.97
N ILE A 83 16.43 1.62 -18.70
CA ILE A 83 16.52 0.48 -19.62
C ILE A 83 15.26 0.42 -20.50
N SER A 84 15.45 0.48 -21.82
CA SER A 84 14.34 0.35 -22.78
C SER A 84 13.63 -1.00 -22.68
N GLN A 85 12.29 -0.97 -22.58
CA GLN A 85 11.42 -2.14 -22.50
C GLN A 85 10.94 -2.67 -23.86
N LYS A 86 11.45 -2.14 -24.98
CA LYS A 86 11.05 -2.56 -26.35
C LYS A 86 11.61 -3.93 -26.73
N GLU A 87 12.87 -4.19 -26.39
CA GLU A 87 13.56 -5.43 -26.74
C GLU A 87 13.25 -6.54 -25.73
N ILE A 88 12.95 -7.74 -26.24
CA ILE A 88 12.62 -8.89 -25.39
C ILE A 88 13.78 -9.31 -24.49
N ALA A 89 15.03 -9.17 -24.98
CA ALA A 89 16.23 -9.48 -24.21
C ALA A 89 16.38 -8.57 -22.98
N LYS A 90 16.20 -7.24 -23.15
CA LYS A 90 16.21 -6.26 -22.06
C LYS A 90 15.08 -6.49 -21.07
N ARG A 91 13.92 -6.92 -21.56
CA ARG A 91 12.79 -7.31 -20.71
C ARG A 91 13.13 -8.52 -19.84
N LEU A 92 13.69 -9.58 -20.43
CA LEU A 92 14.08 -10.79 -19.71
C LEU A 92 15.20 -10.55 -18.71
N MET A 93 16.16 -9.68 -19.03
CA MET A 93 17.26 -9.30 -18.14
C MET A 93 16.78 -8.77 -16.78
N ILE A 94 15.65 -8.04 -16.75
CA ILE A 94 15.04 -7.55 -15.50
C ILE A 94 14.06 -8.58 -14.93
N THR A 95 13.31 -9.25 -15.79
CA THR A 95 12.26 -10.20 -15.37
C THR A 95 12.84 -11.42 -14.66
N ILE A 96 13.91 -12.02 -15.19
CA ILE A 96 14.50 -13.25 -14.64
C ILE A 96 14.98 -13.05 -13.20
N PRO A 97 15.78 -12.01 -12.87
CA PRO A 97 16.16 -11.74 -11.48
C PRO A 97 14.96 -11.53 -10.55
N ILE A 98 13.92 -10.82 -10.99
CA ILE A 98 12.70 -10.62 -10.18
C ILE A 98 12.04 -11.97 -9.89
N PHE A 99 11.88 -12.85 -10.88
CA PHE A 99 11.30 -14.18 -10.68
C PHE A 99 12.14 -15.05 -9.75
N ILE A 100 13.47 -15.01 -9.87
CA ILE A 100 14.37 -15.75 -8.96
C ILE A 100 14.14 -15.28 -7.53
N LEU A 101 14.14 -13.97 -7.28
CA LEU A 101 13.89 -13.40 -5.94
C LEU A 101 12.50 -13.79 -5.42
N SER A 102 11.48 -13.78 -6.28
CA SER A 102 10.14 -14.19 -5.88
C SER A 102 10.03 -15.68 -5.55
N ILE A 103 10.70 -16.55 -6.30
CA ILE A 103 10.81 -17.98 -5.96
C ILE A 103 11.51 -18.14 -4.61
N MET A 104 12.60 -17.40 -4.37
CA MET A 104 13.29 -17.44 -3.07
C MET A 104 12.35 -17.03 -1.91
N LEU A 105 11.49 -16.03 -2.13
CA LEU A 105 10.49 -15.61 -1.14
C LEU A 105 9.42 -16.68 -0.85
N THR A 106 9.14 -17.60 -1.79
CA THR A 106 8.18 -18.70 -1.53
C THR A 106 8.66 -19.72 -0.51
N PHE A 107 9.96 -19.75 -0.21
CA PHE A 107 10.53 -20.60 0.85
C PHE A 107 10.53 -19.93 2.22
N MET A 108 10.10 -18.67 2.33
CA MET A 108 9.98 -17.94 3.59
C MET A 108 8.66 -18.26 4.28
N ASP A 109 8.65 -18.20 5.62
CA ASP A 109 7.41 -18.30 6.40
C ASP A 109 6.39 -17.23 5.97
N PHE A 110 5.17 -17.68 5.66
CA PHE A 110 4.11 -16.81 5.17
C PHE A 110 3.74 -15.71 6.17
N ASN A 111 3.81 -15.97 7.48
CA ASN A 111 3.50 -14.96 8.49
C ASN A 111 4.54 -13.84 8.47
N ILE A 112 5.81 -14.17 8.26
CA ILE A 112 6.87 -13.16 8.11
C ILE A 112 6.59 -12.32 6.85
N LEU A 113 6.33 -12.97 5.72
CA LEU A 113 6.04 -12.27 4.46
C LEU A 113 4.79 -11.38 4.57
N TRP A 114 3.74 -11.86 5.22
CA TRP A 114 2.50 -11.12 5.45
C TRP A 114 2.71 -9.90 6.34
N ARG A 115 3.55 -10.01 7.38
CA ARG A 115 3.93 -8.87 8.23
C ARG A 115 4.67 -7.81 7.44
N TYR A 116 5.59 -8.22 6.55
CA TYR A 116 6.27 -7.30 5.63
C TYR A 116 5.30 -6.58 4.69
N PHE A 117 4.41 -7.34 4.06
CA PHE A 117 3.38 -6.80 3.18
C PHE A 117 2.49 -5.78 3.88
N ASN A 118 2.05 -6.08 5.12
CA ASN A 118 1.14 -5.21 5.87
C ASN A 118 1.77 -3.83 6.17
N TRP A 119 2.96 -3.80 6.78
CA TRP A 119 3.58 -2.51 7.12
C TRP A 119 4.00 -1.74 5.87
N ALA A 120 4.48 -2.42 4.82
CA ALA A 120 4.87 -1.78 3.57
C ALA A 120 3.67 -1.07 2.92
N ASN A 121 2.50 -1.73 2.88
CA ASN A 121 1.28 -1.11 2.34
C ASN A 121 0.82 0.09 3.16
N GLN A 122 0.86 0.00 4.49
CA GLN A 122 0.50 1.12 5.35
C GLN A 122 1.47 2.30 5.16
N ALA A 123 2.76 2.03 5.00
CA ALA A 123 3.78 3.05 4.71
C ALA A 123 3.53 3.72 3.35
N THR A 124 3.26 2.95 2.30
CA THR A 124 2.92 3.49 0.97
C THR A 124 1.66 4.35 1.03
N ALA A 125 0.64 3.91 1.75
CA ALA A 125 -0.59 4.67 1.92
C ALA A 125 -0.38 5.96 2.73
N ALA A 126 0.46 5.94 3.77
CA ALA A 126 0.86 7.15 4.50
C ALA A 126 1.58 8.15 3.60
N ILE A 127 2.52 7.68 2.76
CA ILE A 127 3.23 8.52 1.78
C ILE A 127 2.25 9.11 0.76
N ALA A 128 1.34 8.31 0.20
CA ALA A 128 0.34 8.78 -0.76
C ALA A 128 -0.57 9.85 -0.16
N LEU A 129 -0.98 9.70 1.10
CA LEU A 129 -1.77 10.71 1.82
C LEU A 129 -0.95 11.97 2.11
N LEU A 130 0.34 11.87 2.45
CA LEU A 130 1.22 13.03 2.63
C LEU A 130 1.44 13.79 1.31
N VAL A 131 1.63 13.09 0.20
CA VAL A 131 1.73 13.71 -1.14
C VAL A 131 0.43 14.42 -1.49
N SER A 132 -0.72 13.78 -1.25
CA SER A 132 -2.04 14.39 -1.46
C SER A 132 -2.26 15.61 -0.56
N THR A 133 -1.82 15.53 0.69
CA THR A 133 -1.84 16.64 1.64
C THR A 133 -1.03 17.82 1.15
N ARG A 134 0.19 17.57 0.63
CA ARG A 134 1.03 18.60 0.06
C ARG A 134 0.31 19.29 -1.10
N TYR A 135 -0.24 18.51 -2.03
CA TYR A 135 -0.97 19.04 -3.18
C TYR A 135 -2.14 19.95 -2.76
N LEU A 136 -2.99 19.51 -1.83
CA LEU A 136 -4.12 20.31 -1.34
C LEU A 136 -3.66 21.56 -0.58
N PHE A 137 -2.61 21.45 0.22
CA PHE A 137 -2.04 22.55 0.99
C PHE A 137 -1.48 23.66 0.10
N LEU A 138 -0.74 23.30 -0.95
CA LEU A 138 -0.18 24.24 -1.91
C LEU A 138 -1.29 24.99 -2.67
N LYS A 139 -2.41 24.32 -2.97
CA LYS A 139 -3.59 24.92 -3.60
C LYS A 139 -4.52 25.70 -2.66
N GLY A 140 -4.22 25.76 -1.37
CA GLY A 140 -5.09 26.37 -0.37
C GLY A 140 -6.46 25.69 -0.21
N LYS A 141 -6.56 24.40 -0.57
CA LYS A 141 -7.77 23.59 -0.38
C LYS A 141 -7.73 22.89 0.99
N ASN A 142 -8.84 22.24 1.36
CA ASN A 142 -8.94 21.54 2.64
C ASN A 142 -8.00 20.32 2.70
N TYR A 143 -6.78 20.53 3.19
CA TYR A 143 -5.74 19.51 3.34
C TYR A 143 -5.93 18.64 4.59
N LEU A 144 -6.83 19.00 5.51
CA LEU A 144 -7.04 18.24 6.75
C LEU A 144 -7.60 16.84 6.48
N VAL A 145 -8.39 16.70 5.42
CA VAL A 145 -8.99 15.42 4.98
C VAL A 145 -7.93 14.36 4.73
N THR A 146 -6.75 14.74 4.25
CA THR A 146 -5.64 13.82 4.00
C THR A 146 -4.60 13.85 5.10
N LEU A 147 -4.39 15.00 5.76
CA LEU A 147 -3.36 15.15 6.80
C LEU A 147 -3.68 14.33 8.06
N VAL A 148 -4.94 14.33 8.51
CA VAL A 148 -5.36 13.62 9.72
C VAL A 148 -5.19 12.09 9.58
N PRO A 149 -5.68 11.43 8.51
CA PRO A 149 -5.40 10.01 8.33
C PRO A 149 -3.91 9.74 8.04
N ALA A 150 -3.20 10.65 7.36
CA ALA A 150 -1.76 10.50 7.13
C ALA A 150 -0.96 10.47 8.44
N SER A 151 -1.24 11.38 9.37
CA SER A 151 -0.51 11.47 10.64
C SER A 151 -0.73 10.23 11.51
N PHE A 152 -1.97 9.74 11.56
CA PHE A 152 -2.30 8.50 12.26
C PHE A 152 -1.59 7.28 11.66
N MET A 153 -1.65 7.12 10.33
CA MET A 153 -0.99 6.01 9.63
C MET A 153 0.53 6.06 9.78
N LEU A 154 1.13 7.25 9.69
CA LEU A 154 2.56 7.45 9.89
C LEU A 154 2.99 7.05 11.30
N TYR A 155 2.23 7.46 12.31
CA TYR A 155 2.48 7.06 13.69
C TYR A 155 2.35 5.54 13.88
N ALA A 156 1.24 4.94 13.42
CA ALA A 156 0.98 3.51 13.56
C ALA A 156 2.08 2.65 12.91
N VAL A 157 2.50 2.98 11.68
CA VAL A 157 3.59 2.30 10.99
C VAL A 157 4.92 2.46 11.72
N THR A 158 5.20 3.67 12.22
CA THR A 158 6.45 3.93 12.96
C THR A 158 6.49 3.08 14.23
N VAL A 159 5.41 3.08 15.02
CA VAL A 159 5.31 2.26 16.23
C VAL A 159 5.45 0.77 15.90
N TYR A 160 4.79 0.30 14.84
CA TYR A 160 4.89 -1.09 14.40
C TYR A 160 6.34 -1.48 14.08
N ILE A 161 7.05 -0.66 13.30
CA ILE A 161 8.47 -0.91 12.95
C ILE A 161 9.36 -0.89 14.20
N LEU A 162 9.10 -0.01 15.16
CA LEU A 162 9.87 0.06 16.40
C LEU A 162 9.63 -1.15 17.31
N ASN A 163 8.37 -1.58 17.46
CA ASN A 163 7.99 -2.60 18.40
C ASN A 163 8.28 -4.03 17.90
N GLU A 164 8.08 -4.26 16.61
CA GLU A 164 8.06 -5.63 16.11
C GLU A 164 9.43 -6.30 16.07
N GLN A 165 9.46 -7.61 16.28
CA GLN A 165 10.70 -8.40 16.27
C GLN A 165 11.43 -8.37 14.92
N ILE A 166 10.69 -8.22 13.83
CA ILE A 166 11.24 -8.03 12.49
C ILE A 166 11.81 -6.62 12.26
N GLY A 167 11.46 -5.67 13.13
CA GLY A 167 11.92 -4.29 13.11
C GLY A 167 13.01 -4.07 14.16
N LEU A 168 12.77 -3.17 15.13
CA LEU A 168 13.74 -2.89 16.19
C LEU A 168 13.51 -3.69 17.49
N GLY A 169 12.41 -4.43 17.60
CA GLY A 169 12.11 -5.28 18.76
C GLY A 169 12.00 -4.53 20.09
N LEU A 170 11.70 -3.23 20.06
CA LEU A 170 11.63 -2.41 21.26
C LEU A 170 10.38 -2.74 22.08
N ASN A 171 10.46 -2.48 23.39
CA ASN A 171 9.30 -2.56 24.27
C ASN A 171 8.15 -1.70 23.71
N TYR A 172 6.91 -2.18 23.83
CA TYR A 172 5.74 -1.52 23.25
C TYR A 172 5.57 -0.07 23.76
N THR A 173 5.69 0.15 25.07
CA THR A 173 5.59 1.49 25.67
C THR A 173 6.69 2.41 25.16
N LEU A 174 7.91 1.91 25.03
CA LEU A 174 9.03 2.68 24.48
C LEU A 174 8.80 3.01 23.00
N SER A 175 8.24 2.07 22.24
CA SER A 175 7.91 2.23 20.82
C SER A 175 6.84 3.29 20.59
N LEU A 176 5.83 3.38 21.47
CA LEU A 176 4.82 4.44 21.44
C LEU A 176 5.46 5.82 21.65
N ILE A 177 6.32 5.95 22.66
CA ILE A 177 6.97 7.23 23.00
C ILE A 177 7.91 7.67 21.87
N ILE A 178 8.84 6.80 21.45
CA ILE A 178 9.79 7.11 20.39
C ILE A 178 9.06 7.33 19.06
N GLY A 179 8.07 6.49 18.76
CA GLY A 179 7.25 6.60 17.56
C GLY A 179 6.52 7.93 17.46
N LEU A 180 6.06 8.48 18.60
CA LEU A 180 5.41 9.78 18.66
C LEU A 180 6.39 10.90 18.30
N PHE A 181 7.59 10.89 18.88
CA PHE A 181 8.62 11.88 18.56
C PHE A 181 9.08 11.81 17.11
N ILE A 182 9.25 10.61 16.56
CA ILE A 182 9.59 10.42 15.14
C ILE A 182 8.47 10.94 14.26
N ALA A 183 7.20 10.59 14.53
CA ALA A 183 6.06 11.03 13.73
C ALA A 183 5.92 12.56 13.76
N ILE A 184 6.05 13.19 14.93
CA ILE A 184 6.04 14.65 15.07
C ILE A 184 7.20 15.28 14.30
N GLY A 185 8.41 14.73 14.42
CA GLY A 185 9.59 15.21 13.71
C GLY A 185 9.42 15.16 12.19
N LEU A 186 8.94 14.03 11.65
CA LEU A 186 8.67 13.85 10.23
C LEU A 186 7.57 14.78 9.73
N LEU A 187 6.48 14.93 10.49
CA LEU A 187 5.41 15.88 10.15
C LEU A 187 5.88 17.34 10.23
N GLY A 188 6.76 17.67 11.17
CA GLY A 188 7.40 18.97 11.28
C GLY A 188 8.28 19.29 10.07
N LEU A 189 9.13 18.35 9.66
CA LEU A 189 9.95 18.46 8.44
C LEU A 189 9.07 18.57 7.18
N PHE A 190 8.01 17.77 7.10
CA PHE A 190 7.01 17.84 6.05
C PHE A 190 6.34 19.22 6.01
N TRP A 191 5.97 19.80 7.15
CA TRP A 191 5.33 21.10 7.19
C TRP A 191 6.29 22.24 6.81
N TYR A 192 7.49 22.23 7.37
CA TYR A 192 8.53 23.22 7.07
C TYR A 192 8.87 23.27 5.57
N SER A 193 9.10 22.10 4.96
CA SER A 193 9.33 22.01 3.51
C SER A 193 8.12 22.48 2.69
N GLY A 194 6.90 22.28 3.19
CA GLY A 194 5.68 22.77 2.56
C GLY A 194 5.54 24.28 2.58
N LEU A 195 5.83 24.91 3.72
CA LEU A 195 5.81 26.36 3.86
C LEU A 195 6.83 27.02 2.93
N LYS A 196 8.05 26.48 2.88
CA LYS A 196 9.10 26.96 1.96
C LYS A 196 8.65 26.84 0.50
N GLN A 197 8.08 25.69 0.12
CA GLN A 197 7.59 25.49 -1.24
C GLN A 197 6.44 26.45 -1.57
N LYS A 198 5.50 26.66 -0.64
CA LYS A 198 4.39 27.60 -0.83
C LYS A 198 4.85 29.03 -1.01
N GLY A 199 5.89 29.47 -0.30
CA GLY A 199 6.47 30.80 -0.46
C GLY A 199 7.22 30.99 -1.80
N GLN A 200 7.55 29.91 -2.51
CA GLN A 200 8.21 29.94 -3.83
C GLN A 200 7.22 29.78 -4.99
N LEU A 201 5.93 29.54 -4.71
CA LEU A 201 4.92 29.41 -5.75
C LEU A 201 4.46 30.79 -6.21
N ASP A 202 4.77 31.12 -7.46
CA ASP A 202 4.15 32.25 -8.16
C ASP A 202 2.76 31.86 -8.68
N SER A 203 1.90 32.86 -8.88
CA SER A 203 0.54 32.76 -9.44
C SER A 203 0.47 32.04 -10.80
N THR A 204 1.56 32.05 -11.57
CA THR A 204 1.70 31.39 -12.87
C THR A 204 2.13 29.93 -12.77
N HIS A 205 2.47 29.43 -11.57
CA HIS A 205 3.07 28.11 -11.41
C HIS A 205 2.11 26.98 -11.83
N VAL A 206 2.62 26.00 -12.58
CA VAL A 206 1.85 24.87 -13.16
C VAL A 206 1.02 24.11 -12.11
N LEU A 207 1.54 23.97 -10.89
CA LEU A 207 0.83 23.30 -9.78
C LEU A 207 -0.47 24.02 -9.35
N LEU A 208 -0.57 25.34 -9.53
CA LEU A 208 -1.78 26.10 -9.23
C LEU A 208 -2.74 26.12 -10.43
N ASN A 209 -2.18 26.01 -11.65
CA ASN A 209 -2.88 26.12 -12.92
C ASN A 209 -3.02 24.78 -13.67
N ASP A 210 -2.99 23.66 -12.96
CA ASP A 210 -3.11 22.30 -13.52
C ASP A 210 -4.48 21.97 -14.12
N HIS A 211 -5.45 22.88 -13.95
CA HIS A 211 -6.76 22.84 -14.62
C HIS A 211 -6.71 23.42 -16.04
N LEU A 212 -5.68 24.19 -16.39
CA LEU A 212 -5.46 24.72 -17.73
C LEU A 212 -4.87 23.64 -18.63
N SER A 213 -5.21 23.71 -19.91
CA SER A 213 -4.61 22.84 -20.93
C SER A 213 -3.11 23.10 -21.05
N ILE A 214 -2.35 22.09 -21.50
CA ILE A 214 -0.89 22.20 -21.67
C ILE A 214 -0.51 23.38 -22.59
N GLN A 215 -1.37 23.72 -23.54
CA GLN A 215 -1.15 24.85 -24.45
C GLN A 215 -1.29 26.20 -23.72
N GLU A 216 -2.30 26.36 -22.88
CA GLU A 216 -2.53 27.58 -22.08
C GLU A 216 -1.44 27.80 -21.04
N VAL A 217 -0.96 26.73 -20.39
CA VAL A 217 0.17 26.79 -19.45
C VAL A 217 1.46 27.22 -20.13
N ARG A 218 1.70 26.79 -21.39
CA ARG A 218 2.87 27.23 -22.17
C ARG A 218 2.76 28.68 -22.59
N ALA A 219 1.60 29.12 -23.07
CA ALA A 219 1.36 30.51 -23.46
C ALA A 219 1.53 31.48 -22.28
N ALA A 220 1.04 31.13 -21.08
CA ALA A 220 1.23 31.94 -19.88
C ALA A 220 2.70 32.06 -19.44
N ARG A 221 3.55 31.09 -19.81
CA ARG A 221 4.98 31.08 -19.48
C ARG A 221 5.81 31.94 -20.45
N GLU A 222 5.36 32.09 -21.69
CA GLU A 222 6.01 32.93 -22.71
C GLU A 222 5.73 34.43 -22.52
N ILE A 223 4.65 34.81 -21.83
CA ILE A 223 4.28 36.22 -21.58
C ILE A 223 5.13 36.86 -20.45
N VAL A 224 5.85 36.06 -19.66
CA VAL A 224 6.61 36.52 -18.47
C VAL A 224 8.13 36.60 -18.73
N LEU A 225 8.59 36.23 -19.94
CA LEU A 225 9.98 36.40 -20.42
C LEU A 225 10.08 37.60 -21.35
#